data_AF-A0A9E7ULG1-F1
#
_entry.id   AF-A0A9E7ULG1-F1
#
_cell.length_a   1.000
_cell.length_b   1.000
_cell.length_c   1.000
_cell.angle_alpha   90.00
_cell.angle_beta   90.00
_cell.angle_gamma   90.00
#
_symmetry.space_group_name_H-M   'P 1'
#
loop_
_entity.id
_entity.type
_entity.pdbx_description
1 polymer ?
#
loop_
_entity_poly.entity_id
_entity_poly.type
_entity_poly.pdbx_seq_one_letter_code
_entity_poly.pdbx_strand_id
1 'polypeptide(L)'
;MIRVATAECFTHGKVAREIHAFSMGYPLNYNWKISAELVLVAGLFIPTLSGVRNILGFEPPMPRATINDIKVYGEEEDEEVALMMARAVRELADSDIGIGTTAGIGRGGIAIASRDRWDVINSEVHADLRYPDTERILERQKSGIQRALQLLESFIVDFKDR
;
A
#
# COMPACT_ATOMS: atom_id res chain seq x y z
N MET A 1 6.29 1.04 -20.56
CA MET A 1 6.15 1.80 -19.29
C MET A 1 4.95 1.26 -18.53
N ILE A 2 5.16 0.82 -17.28
CA ILE A 2 4.13 0.28 -16.39
C ILE A 2 3.62 1.41 -15.49
N ARG A 3 2.31 1.66 -15.51
CA ARG A 3 1.62 2.69 -14.74
C ARG A 3 1.24 2.15 -13.37
N VAL A 4 1.67 2.84 -12.31
CA VAL A 4 1.43 2.42 -10.92
C VAL A 4 0.67 3.51 -10.17
N ALA A 5 -0.32 3.13 -9.37
CA ALA A 5 -1.00 4.02 -8.44
C ALA A 5 -1.01 3.42 -7.02
N THR A 6 -0.98 4.25 -5.97
CA THR A 6 -1.00 3.77 -4.58
C THR A 6 -2.10 4.43 -3.76
N ALA A 7 -2.71 3.65 -2.87
CA ALA A 7 -3.55 4.13 -1.77
C ALA A 7 -2.97 3.59 -0.46
N GLU A 8 -2.45 4.50 0.36
CA GLU A 8 -1.61 4.18 1.50
C GLU A 8 -2.25 4.67 2.80
N CYS A 9 -2.08 3.91 3.88
CA CYS A 9 -2.32 4.37 5.24
C CYS A 9 -0.99 4.37 5.99
N PHE A 10 -0.60 3.26 6.61
CA PHE A 10 0.53 3.22 7.54
C PHE A 10 1.90 3.49 6.90
N THR A 11 2.01 3.44 5.57
CA THR A 11 3.22 3.80 4.81
C THR A 11 3.28 5.28 4.42
N HIS A 12 2.23 6.08 4.66
CA HIS A 12 2.20 7.54 4.57
C HIS A 12 2.60 8.12 3.19
N GLY A 13 2.26 7.45 2.10
CA GLY A 13 2.62 7.91 0.74
C GLY A 13 4.10 7.72 0.40
N LYS A 14 4.87 7.06 1.26
CA LYS A 14 6.32 6.87 1.04
C LYS A 14 6.59 5.82 -0.04
N VAL A 15 5.69 4.86 -0.26
CA VAL A 15 5.80 3.90 -1.37
C VAL A 15 5.66 4.64 -2.70
N ALA A 16 4.63 5.48 -2.83
CA ALA A 16 4.45 6.34 -4.01
C ALA A 16 5.69 7.20 -4.29
N ARG A 17 6.24 7.85 -3.25
CA ARG A 17 7.42 8.71 -3.38
C ARG A 17 8.64 7.96 -3.89
N GLU A 18 8.90 6.75 -3.40
CA GLU A 18 10.01 5.91 -3.87
C GLU A 18 9.83 5.51 -5.34
N ILE A 19 8.61 5.12 -5.75
CA ILE A 19 8.29 4.78 -7.15
C ILE A 19 8.50 5.99 -8.07
N HIS A 20 7.99 7.17 -7.68
CA HIS A 20 8.16 8.39 -8.46
C HIS A 20 9.65 8.75 -8.61
N ALA A 21 10.39 8.74 -7.51
CA ALA A 21 11.80 9.06 -7.51
C ALA A 21 12.63 8.11 -8.38
N PHE A 22 12.33 6.81 -8.32
CA PHE A 22 12.91 5.80 -9.22
C PHE A 22 12.57 6.07 -10.68
N SER A 23 11.30 6.33 -11.02
CA SER A 23 10.86 6.59 -12.40
C SER A 23 11.54 7.80 -13.05
N MET A 24 12.04 8.73 -12.23
CA MET A 24 12.70 9.95 -12.67
C MET A 24 14.24 9.90 -12.53
N GLY A 25 14.80 8.75 -12.15
CA GLY A 25 16.26 8.57 -12.07
C GLY A 25 16.92 9.13 -10.80
N TYR A 26 16.15 9.40 -9.74
CA TYR A 26 16.66 9.86 -8.44
C TYR A 26 16.16 9.00 -7.27
N PRO A 27 16.35 7.66 -7.25
CA PRO A 27 15.82 6.80 -6.20
C PRO A 27 16.23 7.29 -4.80
N LEU A 28 15.32 7.21 -3.83
CA LEU A 28 15.55 7.74 -2.49
C LEU A 28 16.28 6.70 -1.62
N ASN A 29 15.55 5.96 -0.78
CA ASN A 29 16.15 5.05 0.20
C ASN A 29 16.09 3.59 -0.22
N TYR A 30 15.25 3.25 -1.19
CA TYR A 30 15.12 1.89 -1.66
C TYR A 30 16.12 1.58 -2.79
N ASN A 31 16.86 0.48 -2.66
CA ASN A 31 17.80 0.02 -3.68
C ASN A 31 17.10 -0.90 -4.68
N TRP A 32 16.64 -0.32 -5.78
CA TRP A 32 15.93 -1.02 -6.84
C TRP A 32 16.86 -1.98 -7.61
N LYS A 33 16.35 -3.18 -7.89
CA LYS A 33 17.04 -4.28 -8.58
C LYS A 33 16.44 -4.58 -9.96
N ILE A 34 15.33 -3.92 -10.31
CA ILE A 34 14.66 -4.08 -11.60
C ILE A 34 15.12 -3.02 -12.61
N SER A 35 15.08 -3.36 -13.90
CA SER A 35 15.30 -2.44 -15.03
C SER A 35 14.00 -1.99 -15.71
N ALA A 36 12.85 -2.18 -15.06
CA ALA A 36 11.55 -1.84 -15.64
C ALA A 36 11.29 -0.33 -15.60
N GLU A 37 10.73 0.19 -16.68
CA GLU A 37 10.22 1.56 -16.73
C GLU A 37 8.88 1.64 -15.99
N LEU A 38 8.87 2.30 -14.84
CA LEU A 38 7.68 2.60 -14.05
C LEU A 38 7.30 4.07 -14.22
N VAL A 39 6.01 4.37 -14.04
CA VAL A 39 5.52 5.74 -13.83
C VAL A 39 4.48 5.75 -12.72
N LEU A 40 4.64 6.64 -11.74
CA LEU A 40 3.60 6.87 -10.74
C LEU A 40 2.50 7.75 -11.35
N VAL A 41 1.26 7.26 -11.37
CA VAL A 41 0.08 8.02 -11.80
C VAL A 41 -0.49 8.83 -10.65
N ALA A 42 -0.67 8.19 -9.48
CA ALA A 42 -1.20 8.82 -8.29
C ALA A 42 -0.67 8.12 -7.03
N GLY A 43 -0.45 8.89 -5.97
CA GLY A 43 -0.18 8.38 -4.63
C GLY A 43 -1.12 9.05 -3.64
N LEU A 44 -1.97 8.26 -3.00
CA LEU A 44 -3.01 8.75 -2.10
C LEU A 44 -2.71 8.31 -0.66
N PHE A 45 -2.79 9.24 0.30
CA PHE A 45 -2.77 8.90 1.72
C PHE A 45 -4.19 8.93 2.26
N ILE A 46 -4.79 7.75 2.53
CA ILE A 46 -6.22 7.56 2.82
C ILE A 46 -6.40 6.83 4.16
N PRO A 47 -6.07 7.47 5.31
CA PRO A 47 -6.18 6.81 6.61
C PRO A 47 -7.65 6.65 7.07
N THR A 48 -8.55 7.54 6.68
CA THR A 48 -9.91 7.63 7.22
C THR A 48 -10.93 6.77 6.48
N LEU A 49 -12.02 6.38 7.17
CA LEU A 49 -13.17 5.74 6.53
C LEU A 49 -13.84 6.66 5.51
N SER A 50 -13.95 7.95 5.81
CA SER A 50 -14.49 8.94 4.89
C SER A 50 -13.69 9.04 3.58
N GLY A 51 -12.36 8.98 3.65
CA GLY A 51 -11.51 8.96 2.46
C GLY A 51 -11.68 7.67 1.63
N VAL A 52 -11.82 6.51 2.29
CA VAL A 52 -12.11 5.25 1.59
C VAL A 52 -13.43 5.36 0.82
N ARG A 53 -14.51 5.80 1.47
CA ARG A 53 -15.83 5.92 0.82
C ARG A 53 -15.86 6.95 -0.30
N ASN A 54 -15.34 8.15 -0.04
CA ASN A 54 -15.54 9.29 -0.93
C ASN A 54 -14.50 9.39 -2.05
N ILE A 55 -13.29 8.87 -1.84
CA ILE A 55 -12.20 8.94 -2.83
C ILE A 55 -12.01 7.59 -3.51
N LEU A 56 -11.92 6.49 -2.76
CA LEU A 56 -11.75 5.16 -3.33
C LEU A 56 -13.08 4.52 -3.77
N GLY A 57 -14.22 5.06 -3.35
CA GLY A 57 -15.53 4.72 -3.91
C GLY A 57 -16.08 3.36 -3.50
N PHE A 58 -15.61 2.78 -2.39
CA PHE A 58 -16.12 1.51 -1.87
C PHE A 58 -16.49 1.59 -0.39
N GLU A 59 -17.38 0.70 0.05
CA GLU A 59 -17.73 0.56 1.47
C GLU A 59 -16.74 -0.41 2.15
N PRO A 60 -15.93 0.06 3.12
CA PRO A 60 -15.01 -0.82 3.82
C PRO A 60 -15.74 -1.73 4.83
N PRO A 61 -15.14 -2.87 5.22
CA PRO A 61 -15.65 -3.67 6.33
C PRO A 61 -15.67 -2.85 7.63
N MET A 62 -16.48 -3.30 8.60
CA MET A 62 -16.57 -2.62 9.89
C MET A 62 -15.25 -2.75 10.66
N PRO A 63 -14.60 -1.64 11.06
CA PRO A 63 -13.35 -1.71 11.81
C PRO A 63 -13.60 -2.13 13.25
N ARG A 64 -12.58 -2.72 13.88
CA ARG A 64 -12.59 -3.11 15.30
C ARG A 64 -12.61 -1.89 16.23
N ALA A 65 -12.01 -0.79 15.78
CA ALA A 65 -12.06 0.50 16.43
C ALA A 65 -11.88 1.64 15.42
N THR A 66 -12.23 2.86 15.84
CA THR A 66 -11.99 4.08 15.07
C THR A 66 -11.32 5.12 15.96
N ILE A 67 -10.27 5.78 15.45
CA ILE A 67 -9.58 6.88 16.15
C ILE A 67 -9.64 8.10 15.25
N ASN A 68 -10.47 9.10 15.58
CA ASN A 68 -10.68 10.28 14.73
C ASN A 68 -11.00 9.92 13.26
N ASP A 69 -11.95 9.00 13.05
CA ASP A 69 -12.32 8.43 11.74
C ASP A 69 -11.23 7.55 11.06
N ILE A 70 -10.06 7.38 11.68
CA ILE A 70 -9.03 6.43 11.23
C ILE A 70 -9.49 5.02 11.56
N LYS A 71 -9.51 4.17 10.53
CA LYS A 71 -9.90 2.77 10.63
C LYS A 71 -8.83 1.92 11.32
N VAL A 72 -9.22 1.13 12.31
CA VAL A 72 -8.35 0.18 13.00
C VAL A 72 -8.91 -1.23 12.82
N TYR A 73 -8.22 -2.02 12.01
CA TYR A 73 -8.53 -3.42 11.72
C TYR A 73 -7.63 -4.37 12.51
N GLY A 74 -7.95 -5.67 12.49
CA GLY A 74 -6.96 -6.71 12.74
C GLY A 74 -6.20 -7.06 11.46
N GLU A 75 -5.26 -7.99 11.57
CA GLU A 75 -4.37 -8.36 10.47
C GLU A 75 -5.12 -8.93 9.24
N GLU A 76 -6.07 -9.84 9.45
CA GLU A 76 -6.88 -10.43 8.36
C GLU A 76 -7.74 -9.36 7.65
N GLU A 77 -8.37 -8.46 8.41
CA GLU A 77 -9.18 -7.41 7.79
C GLU A 77 -8.31 -6.33 7.14
N ASP A 78 -7.09 -6.08 7.65
CA ASP A 78 -6.11 -5.22 6.97
C ASP A 78 -5.65 -5.82 5.64
N GLU A 79 -5.47 -7.13 5.53
CA GLU A 79 -5.15 -7.80 4.25
C GLU A 79 -6.27 -7.63 3.22
N GLU A 80 -7.52 -7.86 3.64
CA GLU A 80 -8.70 -7.66 2.79
C GLU A 80 -8.80 -6.21 2.32
N VAL A 81 -8.73 -5.25 3.26
CA VAL A 81 -8.84 -3.82 2.96
C VAL A 81 -7.68 -3.34 2.10
N ALA A 82 -6.45 -3.83 2.31
CA ALA A 82 -5.33 -3.51 1.45
C ALA A 82 -5.61 -3.91 0.00
N LEU A 83 -6.15 -5.11 -0.23
CA LEU A 83 -6.51 -5.57 -1.57
C LEU A 83 -7.65 -4.75 -2.19
N MET A 84 -8.68 -4.41 -1.41
CA MET A 84 -9.76 -3.51 -1.87
C MET A 84 -9.20 -2.14 -2.27
N MET A 85 -8.33 -1.55 -1.45
CA MET A 85 -7.65 -0.28 -1.74
C MET A 85 -6.78 -0.36 -3.01
N ALA A 86 -6.02 -1.44 -3.19
CA ALA A 86 -5.17 -1.66 -4.37
C ALA A 86 -6.01 -1.70 -5.66
N ARG A 87 -7.12 -2.45 -5.66
CA ARG A 87 -8.03 -2.54 -6.81
C ARG A 87 -8.70 -1.20 -7.10
N ALA A 88 -9.22 -0.54 -6.07
CA ALA A 88 -9.91 0.73 -6.20
C ALA A 88 -8.99 1.83 -6.75
N VAL A 89 -7.76 1.96 -6.23
CA VAL A 89 -6.85 3.01 -6.71
C VAL A 89 -6.35 2.76 -8.13
N ARG A 90 -6.19 1.49 -8.52
CA ARG A 90 -5.87 1.12 -9.90
C ARG A 90 -6.96 1.59 -10.87
N GLU A 91 -8.22 1.30 -10.53
CA GLU A 91 -9.37 1.67 -11.36
C GLU A 91 -9.58 3.18 -11.39
N LEU A 92 -9.47 3.84 -10.24
CA LEU A 92 -9.58 5.30 -10.12
C LEU A 92 -8.54 6.04 -10.97
N ALA A 93 -7.30 5.53 -11.01
CA ALA A 93 -6.18 6.17 -11.69
C ALA A 93 -5.96 5.69 -13.14
N ASP A 94 -6.74 4.71 -13.62
CA ASP A 94 -6.51 4.02 -14.89
C ASP A 94 -5.03 3.60 -15.04
N SER A 95 -4.56 2.83 -14.05
CA SER A 95 -3.19 2.31 -13.97
C SER A 95 -3.14 0.80 -14.21
N ASP A 96 -1.96 0.29 -14.58
CA ASP A 96 -1.75 -1.15 -14.79
C ASP A 96 -1.72 -1.89 -13.45
N ILE A 97 -1.11 -1.26 -12.45
CA ILE A 97 -0.91 -1.78 -11.11
C ILE A 97 -1.44 -0.79 -10.07
N GLY A 98 -2.18 -1.31 -9.08
CA GLY A 98 -2.53 -0.59 -7.86
C GLY A 98 -1.85 -1.21 -6.64
N ILE A 99 -1.48 -0.36 -5.67
CA ILE A 99 -0.90 -0.78 -4.39
C ILE A 99 -1.76 -0.24 -3.25
N GLY A 100 -2.14 -1.10 -2.32
CA GLY A 100 -2.91 -0.75 -1.13
C GLY A 100 -2.14 -1.07 0.15
N THR A 101 -2.11 -0.16 1.13
CA THR A 101 -1.51 -0.43 2.44
C THR A 101 -2.41 0.03 3.58
N THR A 102 -2.59 -0.82 4.60
CA THR A 102 -3.33 -0.49 5.83
C THR A 102 -2.75 -1.25 7.03
N ALA A 103 -2.81 -0.66 8.22
CA ALA A 103 -2.38 -1.34 9.44
C ALA A 103 -3.06 -0.76 10.69
N GLY A 104 -3.88 -1.57 11.35
CA GLY A 104 -4.43 -1.33 12.68
C GLY A 104 -3.64 -2.09 13.74
N ILE A 105 -4.14 -3.27 14.10
CA ILE A 105 -3.60 -4.21 15.10
C ILE A 105 -2.99 -5.39 14.36
N GLY A 106 -1.69 -5.62 14.53
CA GLY A 106 -0.97 -6.66 13.82
C GLY A 106 0.18 -6.11 12.98
N ARG A 107 0.56 -6.86 11.94
CA ARG A 107 1.59 -6.48 10.98
C ARG A 107 1.04 -5.67 9.79
N GLY A 108 -0.28 -5.50 9.72
CA GLY A 108 -0.97 -4.79 8.65
C GLY A 108 -0.99 -5.54 7.32
N GLY A 109 -1.70 -5.01 6.34
CA GLY A 109 -1.86 -5.56 4.99
C GLY A 109 -1.19 -4.68 3.95
N ILE A 110 -0.53 -5.33 2.99
CA ILE A 110 0.11 -4.74 1.83
C ILE A 110 -0.32 -5.56 0.63
N ALA A 111 -1.02 -4.93 -0.31
CA ALA A 111 -1.50 -5.61 -1.51
C ALA A 111 -1.02 -4.93 -2.78
N ILE A 112 -0.73 -5.73 -3.80
CA ILE A 112 -0.49 -5.28 -5.17
C ILE A 112 -1.48 -5.99 -6.08
N ALA A 113 -2.11 -5.26 -7.00
CA ALA A 113 -3.11 -5.80 -7.91
C ALA A 113 -2.96 -5.27 -9.33
N SER A 114 -2.98 -6.17 -10.30
CA SER A 114 -3.27 -5.91 -11.72
C SER A 114 -4.68 -6.43 -12.06
N ARG A 115 -5.11 -6.32 -13.32
CA ARG A 115 -6.47 -6.69 -13.77
C ARG A 115 -6.90 -8.09 -13.30
N ASP A 116 -6.01 -9.08 -13.43
CA ASP A 116 -6.30 -10.51 -13.26
C ASP A 116 -5.43 -11.20 -12.20
N ARG A 117 -4.50 -10.47 -11.57
CA ARG A 117 -3.58 -10.99 -10.55
C ARG A 117 -3.49 -10.06 -9.37
N TRP A 118 -3.33 -10.62 -8.19
CA TRP A 118 -3.00 -9.87 -6.99
C TRP A 118 -2.13 -10.72 -6.06
N ASP A 119 -1.34 -10.04 -5.24
CA ASP A 119 -0.56 -10.64 -4.15
C ASP A 119 -0.79 -9.80 -2.89
N VAL A 120 -0.90 -10.47 -1.74
CA VAL A 120 -1.09 -9.82 -0.43
C VAL A 120 -0.05 -10.36 0.54
N ILE A 121 0.62 -9.46 1.25
CA ILE A 121 1.61 -9.76 2.28
C ILE A 121 1.42 -8.81 3.47
N ASN A 122 2.20 -9.02 4.52
CA ASN A 122 2.27 -8.11 5.67
C ASN A 122 3.66 -7.47 5.79
N SER A 123 3.77 -6.53 6.73
CA SER A 123 5.08 -6.14 7.27
C SER A 123 5.66 -7.26 8.17
N GLU A 124 6.90 -7.08 8.63
CA GLU A 124 7.55 -8.02 9.57
C GLU A 124 7.34 -7.64 11.04
N VAL A 125 6.60 -6.56 11.32
CA VAL A 125 6.58 -5.92 12.64
C VAL A 125 5.15 -5.81 13.15
N HIS A 126 4.85 -6.51 14.24
CA HIS A 126 3.57 -6.39 14.93
C HIS A 126 3.52 -5.08 15.75
N ALA A 127 2.46 -4.29 15.59
CA ALA A 127 2.14 -3.13 16.41
C ALA A 127 0.62 -2.97 16.60
N ASP A 128 0.19 -2.14 17.55
CA ASP A 128 -1.23 -1.81 17.79
C ASP A 128 -1.41 -0.29 17.70
N LEU A 129 -2.16 0.18 16.69
CA LEU A 129 -2.37 1.61 16.48
C LEU A 129 -3.13 2.30 17.62
N ARG A 130 -3.85 1.55 18.47
CA ARG A 130 -4.59 2.09 19.63
C ARG A 130 -3.67 2.45 20.79
N TYR A 131 -2.50 1.83 20.85
CA TYR A 131 -1.50 2.05 21.90
C TYR A 131 -0.21 2.53 21.24
N PRO A 132 0.02 3.85 21.16
CA PRO A 132 1.08 4.41 20.34
C PRO A 132 2.48 4.22 20.97
N ASP A 133 2.97 2.98 20.92
CA ASP A 133 4.41 2.69 20.95
C ASP A 133 5.01 3.25 19.66
N THR A 134 5.49 4.49 19.76
CA THR A 134 5.96 5.26 18.62
C THR A 134 7.11 4.56 17.90
N GLU A 135 8.03 3.94 18.63
CA GLU A 135 9.16 3.23 18.04
C GLU A 135 8.66 2.04 17.22
N ARG A 136 7.76 1.24 17.79
CA ARG A 136 7.20 0.06 17.11
C ARG A 136 6.35 0.42 15.89
N ILE A 137 5.57 1.50 15.97
CA ILE A 137 4.77 2.00 14.84
C ILE A 137 5.68 2.46 13.69
N LEU A 138 6.75 3.20 14.01
CA LEU A 138 7.72 3.67 13.01
C LEU A 138 8.51 2.50 12.39
N GLU A 139 8.87 1.50 13.19
CA GLU A 139 9.50 0.27 12.72
C GLU A 139 8.58 -0.49 11.76
N ARG A 140 7.29 -0.63 12.11
CA ARG A 140 6.26 -1.23 11.24
C ARG A 140 6.10 -0.47 9.94
N GLN A 141 6.06 0.85 9.99
CA GLN A 141 6.02 1.67 8.78
C GLN A 141 7.25 1.43 7.89
N LYS A 142 8.46 1.43 8.45
CA LYS A 142 9.69 1.21 7.69
C LYS A 142 9.71 -0.17 7.04
N SER A 143 9.35 -1.20 7.80
CA SER A 143 9.20 -2.57 7.29
C SER A 143 8.17 -2.63 6.15
N GLY A 144 7.00 -2.02 6.33
CA GLY A 144 5.94 -2.02 5.32
C GLY A 144 6.34 -1.34 4.01
N ILE A 145 7.05 -0.22 4.07
CA ILE A 145 7.57 0.44 2.85
C ILE A 145 8.53 -0.48 2.11
N GLN A 146 9.48 -1.08 2.83
CA GLN A 146 10.46 -1.99 2.21
C GLN A 146 9.77 -3.21 1.60
N ARG A 147 8.82 -3.82 2.31
CA ARG A 147 8.06 -4.99 1.85
C ARG A 147 7.19 -4.69 0.64
N ALA A 148 6.52 -3.53 0.61
CA ALA A 148 5.71 -3.10 -0.53
C ALA A 148 6.55 -2.92 -1.80
N LEU A 149 7.73 -2.31 -1.70
CA LEU A 149 8.63 -2.11 -2.84
C LEU A 149 9.24 -3.43 -3.31
N GLN A 150 9.63 -4.32 -2.40
CA GLN A 150 10.08 -5.68 -2.74
C GLN A 150 8.98 -6.48 -3.46
N LEU A 151 7.75 -6.40 -2.97
CA LEU A 151 6.60 -7.06 -3.61
C LEU A 151 6.37 -6.50 -5.02
N LEU A 152 6.50 -5.18 -5.21
CA LEU A 152 6.37 -4.56 -6.52
C LEU A 152 7.42 -5.09 -7.49
N GLU A 153 8.67 -5.21 -7.06
CA GLU A 153 9.74 -5.78 -7.90
C GLU A 153 9.44 -7.21 -8.32
N SER A 154 9.06 -8.09 -7.39
CA SER A 154 8.71 -9.47 -7.73
C SER A 154 7.48 -9.54 -8.62
N PHE A 155 6.47 -8.72 -8.34
CA PHE A 155 5.23 -8.67 -9.10
C PHE A 155 5.48 -8.29 -10.56
N ILE A 156 6.36 -7.30 -10.81
CA ILE A 156 6.72 -6.83 -12.15
C ILE A 156 7.53 -7.86 -12.94
N VAL A 157 8.47 -8.58 -12.31
CA VAL A 157 9.27 -9.60 -13.01
C VAL A 157 8.33 -10.64 -13.63
N ASP A 158 7.44 -11.19 -12.82
CA ASP A 158 6.41 -12.14 -13.26
C ASP A 158 5.38 -11.51 -14.23
N PHE A 159 5.19 -10.19 -14.20
CA PHE A 159 4.27 -9.47 -15.09
C PHE A 159 4.81 -9.38 -16.52
N LYS A 160 6.13 -9.40 -16.71
CA LYS A 160 6.79 -9.30 -18.03
C LYS A 160 6.92 -10.63 -18.77
N ASP A 161 6.79 -11.75 -18.05
CA ASP A 161 6.87 -13.10 -18.63
C ASP A 161 5.53 -13.59 -19.23
N ARG A 162 4.59 -12.66 -19.49
CA ARG A 162 3.28 -12.89 -20.11
C ARG A 162 3.08 -11.95 -21.30
#